data_AF-A0A437S4Q2-F1
#
_entry.id   AF-A0A437S4Q2-F1
#
_cell.length_a   1.000
_cell.length_b   1.000
_cell.length_c   1.000
_cell.angle_alpha   90.00
_cell.angle_beta   90.00
_cell.angle_gamma   90.00
#
_symmetry.space_group_name_H-M   'P 1'
#
loop_
_entity.id
_entity.type
_entity.pdbx_description
1 polymer ?
#
loop_
_entity_poly.entity_id
_entity_poly.type
_entity_poly.pdbx_seq_one_letter_code
_entity_poly.pdbx_strand_id
1 'polypeptide(L)'
;MGTITSKLNKDNHYAYMIGYPDGSFRPQGNITRAEVTTIFFRMMTDESRNKYWSTTNDFGDIQSIDWFNNAISTMSNAEAVTGYPDGSFKPDANITRGEFATMASRFLSDYGNLTNYKFTDIKGNWAEDSIKKLASHGLINGYEDGSFKPDQLITRAETATLVNSVLERTPHKDNLLSDMKRWSDNSDTSEWYYAQVQEATNSHTYTRTSVTDKEVWQELLPVRDWSALEKEWSSSYSSVDINGVTK
;
A
#
# COMPACT_ATOMS: atom_id res chain seq x y z
N MET A 1 21.67 16.72 1.82
CA MET A 1 20.84 15.75 2.58
C MET A 1 19.47 15.80 1.92
N GLY A 2 19.15 14.80 1.08
CA GLY A 2 17.94 14.81 0.27
C GLY A 2 16.71 14.64 1.14
N THR A 3 15.85 15.66 1.13
CA THR A 3 14.56 15.75 1.82
C THR A 3 13.57 14.74 1.23
N ILE A 4 12.74 14.16 2.09
CA ILE A 4 11.65 13.21 1.81
C ILE A 4 10.96 13.52 0.47
N THR A 5 11.13 12.64 -0.51
CA THR A 5 10.79 12.93 -1.90
C THR A 5 9.32 12.65 -2.23
N SER A 6 8.75 11.55 -1.73
CA SER A 6 7.35 11.17 -1.99
C SER A 6 6.47 11.22 -0.72
N LYS A 7 5.19 11.60 -0.89
CA LYS A 7 4.24 11.81 0.21
C LYS A 7 2.98 10.96 0.04
N LEU A 8 2.50 10.38 1.13
CA LEU A 8 1.21 9.69 1.20
C LEU A 8 0.08 10.67 1.55
N ASN A 9 -1.11 10.42 1.01
CA ASN A 9 -2.34 11.10 1.34
C ASN A 9 -2.93 10.50 2.63
N LYS A 10 -2.74 11.19 3.74
CA LYS A 10 -3.29 10.82 5.05
C LYS A 10 -4.65 11.46 5.34
N ASP A 11 -5.06 12.43 4.53
CA ASP A 11 -6.27 13.22 4.78
C ASP A 11 -7.51 12.56 4.19
N ASN A 12 -7.43 12.11 2.94
CA ASN A 12 -8.56 11.52 2.23
C ASN A 12 -8.63 10.00 2.43
N HIS A 13 -9.80 9.53 2.86
CA HIS A 13 -10.06 8.10 3.03
C HIS A 13 -10.55 7.49 1.73
N TYR A 14 -9.63 7.33 0.77
CA TYR A 14 -9.89 6.54 -0.44
C TYR A 14 -9.61 5.05 -0.18
N ALA A 15 -10.46 4.18 -0.73
CA ALA A 15 -10.22 2.75 -0.80
C ALA A 15 -8.93 2.49 -1.59
N TYR A 16 -8.01 1.68 -1.05
CA TYR A 16 -6.71 1.43 -1.67
C TYR A 16 -6.46 -0.03 -2.02
N MET A 17 -7.24 -0.95 -1.44
CA MET A 17 -7.25 -2.37 -1.82
C MET A 17 -8.50 -2.69 -2.62
N ILE A 18 -8.33 -3.63 -3.54
CA ILE A 18 -9.42 -4.25 -4.30
C ILE A 18 -9.38 -5.76 -4.04
N GLY A 19 -10.54 -6.39 -4.14
CA GLY A 19 -10.65 -7.86 -4.08
C GLY A 19 -10.48 -8.47 -5.45
N TYR A 20 -10.69 -9.79 -5.51
CA TYR A 20 -10.48 -10.58 -6.71
C TYR A 20 -11.74 -10.67 -7.58
N PRO A 21 -11.62 -11.05 -8.86
CA PRO A 21 -12.76 -11.18 -9.77
C PRO A 21 -13.85 -12.16 -9.31
N ASP A 22 -13.50 -13.11 -8.43
CA ASP A 22 -14.44 -14.06 -7.82
C ASP A 22 -15.28 -13.45 -6.68
N GLY A 23 -15.09 -12.16 -6.39
CA GLY A 23 -15.81 -11.44 -5.34
C GLY A 23 -15.22 -11.59 -3.94
N SER A 24 -14.09 -12.28 -3.78
CA SER A 24 -13.40 -12.46 -2.49
C SER A 24 -12.39 -11.35 -2.19
N PHE A 25 -12.14 -11.07 -0.92
CA PHE A 25 -11.01 -10.22 -0.50
C PHE A 25 -9.74 -11.03 -0.19
N ARG A 26 -9.89 -12.27 0.28
CA ARG A 26 -8.87 -13.20 0.78
C ARG A 26 -8.03 -12.64 1.93
N PRO A 27 -8.62 -12.32 3.11
CA PRO A 27 -7.89 -11.68 4.20
C PRO A 27 -6.63 -12.44 4.65
N GLN A 28 -6.72 -13.77 4.71
CA GLN A 28 -5.63 -14.65 5.12
C GLN A 28 -4.68 -15.06 3.97
N GLY A 29 -4.97 -14.64 2.73
CA GLY A 29 -4.10 -14.89 1.59
C GLY A 29 -2.84 -14.02 1.68
N ASN A 30 -1.71 -14.56 1.24
CA ASN A 30 -0.49 -13.75 1.07
C ASN A 30 -0.66 -12.74 -0.07
N ILE A 31 0.06 -11.62 0.03
CA ILE A 31 0.01 -10.53 -0.94
C ILE A 31 1.31 -10.45 -1.75
N THR A 32 1.20 -10.08 -3.02
CA THR A 32 2.36 -9.96 -3.91
C THR A 32 3.06 -8.61 -3.80
N ARG A 33 4.30 -8.54 -4.28
CA ARG A 33 5.10 -7.32 -4.32
C ARG A 33 4.47 -6.23 -5.18
N ALA A 34 3.86 -6.61 -6.31
CA ALA A 34 3.13 -5.70 -7.18
C ALA A 34 1.89 -5.12 -6.52
N GLU A 35 1.12 -5.95 -5.80
CA GLU A 35 -0.06 -5.51 -5.05
C GLU A 35 0.32 -4.46 -3.98
N VAL A 36 1.35 -4.72 -3.18
CA VAL A 36 1.80 -3.78 -2.13
C VAL A 36 2.33 -2.48 -2.72
N THR A 37 3.11 -2.56 -3.81
CA THR A 37 3.61 -1.36 -4.49
C THR A 37 2.48 -0.51 -5.05
N THR A 38 1.46 -1.17 -5.63
CA THR A 38 0.28 -0.48 -6.14
C THR A 38 -0.55 0.16 -5.03
N ILE A 39 -0.65 -0.47 -3.86
CA ILE A 39 -1.29 0.15 -2.69
C ILE A 39 -0.61 1.47 -2.34
N PHE A 40 0.71 1.50 -2.21
CA PHE A 40 1.42 2.74 -1.89
C PHE A 40 1.31 3.79 -3.00
N PHE A 41 1.38 3.38 -4.26
CA PHE A 41 1.14 4.27 -5.40
C PHE A 41 -0.24 4.94 -5.34
N ARG A 42 -1.30 4.15 -5.08
CA ARG A 42 -2.67 4.66 -4.91
C ARG A 42 -2.78 5.65 -3.75
N MET A 43 -1.97 5.45 -2.71
CA MET A 43 -1.93 6.28 -1.52
C MET A 43 -0.98 7.48 -1.62
N MET A 44 -0.19 7.63 -2.69
CA MET A 44 0.54 8.88 -2.92
C MET A 44 -0.43 10.06 -3.04
N THR A 45 -0.03 11.24 -2.55
CA THR A 45 -0.73 12.48 -2.90
C THR A 45 -0.71 12.68 -4.42
N ASP A 46 -1.72 13.35 -4.98
CA ASP A 46 -1.76 13.60 -6.43
C ASP A 46 -0.53 14.41 -6.89
N GLU A 47 -0.06 15.38 -6.08
CA GLU A 47 1.19 16.11 -6.32
C GLU A 47 2.40 15.17 -6.41
N SER A 48 2.56 14.27 -5.43
CA SER A 48 3.67 13.33 -5.41
C SER A 48 3.58 12.36 -6.59
N ARG A 49 2.38 11.85 -6.90
CA ARG A 49 2.19 10.92 -8.01
C ARG A 49 2.51 11.56 -9.35
N ASN A 50 2.00 12.78 -9.59
CA ASN A 50 2.26 13.52 -10.83
C ASN A 50 3.74 13.87 -11.00
N LYS A 51 4.43 14.20 -9.90
CA LYS A 51 5.86 14.52 -9.93
C LYS A 51 6.73 13.33 -10.35
N TYR A 52 6.40 12.13 -9.86
CA TYR A 52 7.20 10.92 -10.12
C TYR A 52 6.62 10.01 -11.20
N TRP A 53 5.53 10.42 -11.84
CA TRP A 53 4.84 9.61 -12.83
C TRP A 53 5.80 9.04 -13.86
N SER A 54 5.74 7.72 -14.06
CA SER A 54 6.50 7.03 -15.07
C SER A 54 5.76 5.77 -15.51
N THR A 55 5.94 5.40 -16.78
CA THR A 55 5.44 4.17 -17.42
C THR A 55 6.57 3.27 -17.90
N THR A 56 7.82 3.62 -17.56
CA THR A 56 9.02 2.86 -17.94
C THR A 56 9.87 2.57 -16.72
N ASN A 57 10.57 1.45 -16.74
CA ASN A 57 11.49 1.00 -15.70
C ASN A 57 12.54 0.08 -16.35
N ASP A 58 13.58 -0.25 -15.58
CA ASP A 58 14.68 -1.09 -16.06
C ASP A 58 14.54 -2.56 -15.62
N PHE A 59 13.38 -2.97 -15.10
CA PHE A 59 13.18 -4.33 -14.60
C PHE A 59 12.90 -5.29 -15.75
N GLY A 60 13.68 -6.37 -15.84
CA GLY A 60 13.61 -7.33 -16.95
C GLY A 60 12.34 -8.20 -16.95
N ASP A 61 11.59 -8.21 -15.86
CA ASP A 61 10.39 -9.03 -15.62
C ASP A 61 9.10 -8.20 -15.53
N ILE A 62 9.12 -6.96 -16.02
CA ILE A 62 7.93 -6.09 -16.11
C ILE A 62 7.71 -5.68 -17.55
N GLN A 63 6.54 -6.03 -18.09
CA GLN A 63 6.09 -5.60 -19.41
C GLN A 63 5.28 -4.30 -19.31
N SER A 64 5.20 -3.56 -20.42
CA SER A 64 4.42 -2.31 -20.48
C SER A 64 2.91 -2.52 -20.35
N ILE A 65 2.41 -3.73 -20.62
CA ILE A 65 0.99 -4.07 -20.55
C ILE A 65 0.56 -4.62 -19.18
N ASP A 66 1.51 -4.86 -18.28
CA ASP A 66 1.19 -5.36 -16.96
C ASP A 66 0.45 -4.29 -16.15
N TRP A 67 -0.63 -4.69 -15.47
CA TRP A 67 -1.51 -3.77 -14.71
C TRP A 67 -0.76 -2.98 -13.63
N PHE A 68 0.36 -3.51 -13.15
CA PHE A 68 1.21 -2.89 -12.13
C PHE A 68 2.34 -2.03 -12.70
N ASN A 69 2.50 -1.95 -14.02
CA ASN A 69 3.65 -1.27 -14.65
C ASN A 69 3.73 0.20 -14.19
N ASN A 70 2.69 0.98 -14.40
CA ASN A 70 2.66 2.41 -14.04
C ASN A 70 2.96 2.62 -12.55
N ALA A 71 2.41 1.77 -11.68
CA ALA A 71 2.62 1.86 -10.25
C ALA A 71 4.10 1.60 -9.90
N ILE A 72 4.69 0.51 -10.40
CA ILE A 72 6.09 0.15 -10.12
C ILE A 72 7.04 1.17 -10.74
N SER A 73 6.81 1.58 -11.98
CA SER A 73 7.59 2.62 -12.67
C SER A 73 7.57 3.95 -11.92
N THR A 74 6.39 4.43 -11.52
CA THR A 74 6.25 5.66 -10.74
C THR A 74 6.94 5.56 -9.38
N MET A 75 6.74 4.44 -8.68
CA MET A 75 7.32 4.22 -7.35
C MET A 75 8.84 4.02 -7.39
N SER A 76 9.37 3.43 -8.47
CA SER A 76 10.80 3.30 -8.70
C SER A 76 11.43 4.66 -9.02
N ASN A 77 10.78 5.48 -9.86
CA ASN A 77 11.20 6.85 -10.14
C ASN A 77 11.14 7.76 -8.90
N ALA A 78 10.25 7.45 -7.95
CA ALA A 78 10.18 8.10 -6.64
C ALA A 78 11.23 7.60 -5.64
N GLU A 79 12.06 6.61 -6.01
CA GLU A 79 12.99 5.88 -5.12
C GLU A 79 12.28 5.22 -3.91
N ALA A 80 10.97 5.02 -4.01
CA ALA A 80 10.13 4.39 -2.98
C ALA A 80 10.17 2.85 -3.07
N VAL A 81 10.49 2.30 -4.22
CA VAL A 81 10.77 0.87 -4.42
C VAL A 81 12.07 0.65 -5.18
N THR A 82 12.67 -0.51 -4.97
CA THR A 82 13.89 -0.95 -5.66
C THR A 82 13.70 -2.42 -6.07
N GLY A 83 14.33 -2.80 -7.18
CA GLY A 83 14.42 -4.21 -7.60
C GLY A 83 15.55 -4.95 -6.91
N TYR A 84 15.75 -6.19 -7.35
CA TYR A 84 16.82 -7.08 -6.89
C TYR A 84 18.11 -6.85 -7.72
N PRO A 85 19.29 -7.27 -7.20
CA PRO A 85 20.57 -7.09 -7.90
C PRO A 85 20.65 -7.77 -9.29
N ASP A 86 19.77 -8.73 -9.57
CA ASP A 86 19.66 -9.41 -10.87
C ASP A 86 18.88 -8.61 -11.92
N GLY A 87 18.41 -7.40 -11.59
CA GLY A 87 17.61 -6.56 -12.47
C GLY A 87 16.13 -6.92 -12.53
N SER A 88 15.65 -7.83 -11.68
CA SER A 88 14.23 -8.18 -11.56
C SER A 88 13.51 -7.35 -10.49
N PHE A 89 12.19 -7.22 -10.61
CA PHE A 89 11.33 -6.73 -9.54
C PHE A 89 10.64 -7.84 -8.77
N LYS A 90 10.35 -8.97 -9.41
CA LYS A 90 9.56 -10.11 -8.90
C LYS A 90 8.13 -9.71 -8.52
N PRO A 91 7.33 -9.17 -9.46
CA PRO A 91 6.02 -8.58 -9.16
C PRO A 91 5.02 -9.57 -8.54
N ASP A 92 5.03 -10.82 -8.99
CA ASP A 92 4.10 -11.87 -8.54
C ASP A 92 4.58 -12.64 -7.30
N ALA A 93 5.79 -12.35 -6.80
CA ALA A 93 6.29 -12.99 -5.59
C ALA A 93 5.55 -12.45 -4.36
N ASN A 94 5.11 -13.36 -3.49
CA ASN A 94 4.63 -12.98 -2.15
C ASN A 94 5.78 -12.36 -1.36
N ILE A 95 5.47 -11.30 -0.60
CA ILE A 95 6.49 -10.59 0.18
C ILE A 95 6.45 -10.92 1.66
N THR A 96 7.57 -10.70 2.34
CA THR A 96 7.64 -10.82 3.79
C THR A 96 7.18 -9.55 4.51
N ARG A 97 6.89 -9.68 5.82
CA ARG A 97 6.61 -8.54 6.70
C ARG A 97 7.79 -7.55 6.74
N GLY A 98 9.03 -8.04 6.67
CA GLY A 98 10.24 -7.21 6.58
C GLY A 98 10.30 -6.42 5.27
N GLU A 99 9.99 -7.04 4.13
CA GLU A 99 9.92 -6.35 2.84
C GLU A 99 8.84 -5.27 2.82
N PHE A 100 7.66 -5.57 3.37
CA PHE A 100 6.62 -4.56 3.56
C PHE A 100 7.12 -3.39 4.41
N ALA A 101 7.75 -3.68 5.55
CA ALA A 101 8.28 -2.67 6.46
C ALA A 101 9.32 -1.77 5.77
N THR A 102 10.20 -2.33 4.94
CA THR A 102 11.16 -1.55 4.17
C THR A 102 10.47 -0.61 3.19
N MET A 103 9.46 -1.06 2.45
CA MET A 103 8.71 -0.19 1.53
C MET A 103 8.00 0.94 2.30
N ALA A 104 7.29 0.60 3.38
CA ALA A 104 6.56 1.58 4.19
C ALA A 104 7.49 2.63 4.83
N SER A 105 8.66 2.22 5.32
CA SER A 105 9.61 3.11 6.02
C SER A 105 10.18 4.23 5.15
N ARG A 106 10.14 4.08 3.81
CA ARG A 106 10.61 5.09 2.85
C ARG A 106 9.71 6.32 2.78
N PHE A 107 8.45 6.19 3.21
CA PHE A 107 7.50 7.31 3.27
C PHE A 107 7.60 8.14 4.55
N LEU A 108 8.50 7.77 5.45
CA LEU A 108 8.63 8.40 6.76
C LEU A 108 9.89 9.23 6.84
N SER A 109 9.79 10.38 7.51
CA SER A 109 10.95 11.13 7.95
C SER A 109 11.81 10.28 8.89
N ASP A 110 13.12 10.47 8.83
CA ASP A 110 13.97 9.99 9.91
C ASP A 110 13.58 10.73 11.20
N TYR A 111 13.43 9.98 12.28
CA TYR A 111 13.18 10.53 13.61
C TYR A 111 14.28 10.05 14.55
N GLY A 112 14.52 10.82 15.62
CA GLY A 112 15.51 10.47 16.63
C GLY A 112 15.24 9.09 17.26
N ASN A 113 16.29 8.54 17.90
CA ASN A 113 16.32 7.22 18.54
C ASN A 113 15.20 7.02 19.59
N LEU A 114 13.98 6.68 19.18
CA LEU A 114 12.99 6.08 20.07
C LEU A 114 13.28 4.58 20.12
N THR A 115 13.73 4.12 21.28
CA THR A 115 14.22 2.76 21.51
C THR A 115 13.18 1.83 22.13
N ASN A 116 11.91 2.24 22.20
CA ASN A 116 10.90 1.49 22.95
C ASN A 116 10.15 0.42 22.13
N TYR A 117 10.82 -0.23 21.18
CA TYR A 117 10.30 -1.42 20.50
C TYR A 117 10.86 -2.68 21.15
N LYS A 118 10.02 -3.70 21.33
CA LYS A 118 10.33 -4.93 22.09
C LYS A 118 10.54 -6.17 21.21
N PHE A 119 10.79 -5.98 19.92
CA PHE A 119 10.90 -7.11 18.99
C PHE A 119 12.13 -7.97 19.26
N THR A 120 11.90 -9.24 19.54
CA THR A 120 12.95 -10.19 19.94
C THR A 120 13.71 -10.81 18.78
N ASP A 121 13.19 -10.68 17.56
CA ASP A 121 13.60 -11.44 16.37
C ASP A 121 14.09 -10.59 15.19
N ILE A 122 14.31 -9.28 15.40
CA ILE A 122 14.75 -8.38 14.32
C ILE A 122 16.26 -8.17 14.27
N LYS A 123 16.99 -8.50 15.34
CA LYS A 123 18.43 -8.23 15.45
C LYS A 123 19.22 -9.00 14.38
N GLY A 124 19.95 -8.27 13.53
CA GLY A 124 20.74 -8.84 12.44
C GLY A 124 19.92 -9.13 11.17
N ASN A 125 18.61 -8.87 11.17
CA ASN A 125 17.80 -8.94 9.97
C ASN A 125 18.02 -7.68 9.12
N TRP A 126 18.03 -7.82 7.80
CA TRP A 126 18.28 -6.70 6.89
C TRP A 126 17.19 -5.61 6.94
N ALA A 127 15.97 -5.96 7.36
CA ALA A 127 14.85 -5.03 7.53
C ALA A 127 14.84 -4.37 8.91
N GLU A 128 15.81 -4.67 9.79
CA GLU A 128 15.85 -4.22 11.19
C GLU A 128 15.62 -2.71 11.31
N ASP A 129 16.37 -1.88 10.58
CA ASP A 129 16.27 -0.43 10.68
C ASP A 129 14.92 0.11 10.18
N SER A 130 14.36 -0.49 9.12
CA SER A 130 13.03 -0.14 8.62
C SER A 130 11.94 -0.46 9.64
N ILE A 131 12.03 -1.63 10.28
CA ILE A 131 11.10 -2.06 11.33
C ILE A 131 11.20 -1.12 12.53
N LYS A 132 12.42 -0.82 12.97
CA LYS A 132 12.66 0.14 14.08
C LYS A 132 12.09 1.52 13.77
N LYS A 133 12.26 2.00 12.54
CA LYS A 133 11.73 3.29 12.07
C LYS A 133 10.20 3.33 12.09
N LEU A 134 9.53 2.26 11.65
CA LEU A 134 8.07 2.21 11.74
C LEU A 134 7.59 2.11 13.19
N ALA A 135 8.27 1.34 14.02
CA ALA A 135 7.91 1.13 15.42
C ALA A 135 8.13 2.40 16.25
N SER A 136 9.18 3.18 15.97
CA SER A 136 9.43 4.47 16.64
C SER A 136 8.34 5.50 16.36
N HIS A 137 7.70 5.42 15.19
CA HIS A 137 6.53 6.24 14.86
C HIS A 137 5.21 5.68 15.41
N GLY A 138 5.24 4.52 16.09
CA GLY A 138 4.04 3.84 16.60
C GLY A 138 3.15 3.26 15.49
N LEU A 139 3.69 3.07 14.28
CA LEU A 139 2.92 2.67 13.09
C LEU A 139 2.88 1.16 12.87
N ILE A 140 3.64 0.38 13.65
CA ILE A 140 3.60 -1.07 13.60
C ILE A 140 3.63 -1.64 15.01
N ASN A 141 2.97 -2.78 15.16
CA ASN A 141 3.05 -3.62 16.34
C ASN A 141 3.50 -5.02 15.93
N GLY A 142 4.09 -5.74 16.88
CA GLY A 142 4.44 -7.15 16.74
C GLY A 142 3.30 -8.04 17.17
N TYR A 143 3.58 -9.33 17.26
CA TYR A 143 2.68 -10.32 17.84
C TYR A 143 2.76 -10.30 19.37
N GLU A 144 1.78 -10.92 20.02
CA GLU A 144 1.69 -11.00 21.49
C GLU A 144 2.90 -11.66 22.15
N ASP A 145 3.59 -12.54 21.42
CA ASP A 145 4.83 -13.21 21.86
C ASP A 145 6.07 -12.29 21.83
N GLY A 146 5.92 -11.04 21.40
CA GLY A 146 7.00 -10.06 21.29
C GLY A 146 7.81 -10.16 20.00
N SER A 147 7.43 -11.00 19.04
CA SER A 147 8.08 -11.09 17.73
C SER A 147 7.50 -10.10 16.72
N PHE A 148 8.27 -9.72 15.70
CA PHE A 148 7.78 -9.03 14.51
C PHE A 148 7.59 -9.99 13.31
N LYS A 149 8.35 -11.09 13.27
CA LYS A 149 8.41 -12.10 12.20
C LYS A 149 8.80 -11.52 10.84
N PRO A 150 9.99 -10.88 10.71
CA PRO A 150 10.38 -10.17 9.50
C PRO A 150 10.47 -11.06 8.25
N ASP A 151 10.74 -12.35 8.40
CA ASP A 151 10.89 -13.30 7.29
C ASP A 151 9.60 -14.07 6.97
N GLN A 152 8.52 -13.85 7.73
CA GLN A 152 7.22 -14.46 7.46
C GLN A 152 6.52 -13.70 6.32
N LEU A 153 5.89 -14.44 5.41
CA LEU A 153 4.99 -13.85 4.41
C LEU A 153 3.86 -13.09 5.09
N ILE A 154 3.54 -11.91 4.54
CA ILE A 154 2.47 -11.06 5.06
C ILE A 154 1.14 -11.35 4.36
N THR A 155 0.08 -11.45 5.15
CA THR A 155 -1.29 -11.62 4.66
C THR A 155 -1.91 -10.28 4.23
N ARG A 156 -2.94 -10.33 3.39
CA ARG A 156 -3.70 -9.15 2.95
C ARG A 156 -4.37 -8.41 4.12
N ALA A 157 -4.84 -9.13 5.14
CA ALA A 157 -5.38 -8.55 6.38
C ALA A 157 -4.31 -7.78 7.17
N GLU A 158 -3.13 -8.38 7.33
CA GLU A 158 -2.00 -7.71 7.98
C GLU A 158 -1.54 -6.50 7.17
N THR A 159 -1.46 -6.60 5.84
CA THR A 159 -1.16 -5.46 4.97
C THR A 159 -2.15 -4.32 5.16
N ALA A 160 -3.46 -4.59 5.12
CA ALA A 160 -4.48 -3.56 5.36
C ALA A 160 -4.28 -2.87 6.71
N THR A 161 -3.98 -3.65 7.74
CA THR A 161 -3.75 -3.14 9.10
C THR A 161 -2.53 -2.23 9.17
N LEU A 162 -1.40 -2.65 8.62
CA LEU A 162 -0.17 -1.85 8.67
C LEU A 162 -0.27 -0.61 7.76
N VAL A 163 -0.92 -0.72 6.60
CA VAL A 163 -1.16 0.44 5.71
C VAL A 163 -2.08 1.44 6.38
N ASN A 164 -3.20 1.03 6.98
CA ASN A 164 -4.05 1.91 7.76
C ASN A 164 -3.26 2.62 8.86
N SER A 165 -2.39 1.90 9.57
CA SER A 165 -1.55 2.53 10.59
C SER A 165 -0.59 3.57 10.00
N VAL A 166 0.07 3.29 8.87
CA VAL A 166 0.95 4.25 8.16
C VAL A 166 0.19 5.48 7.67
N LEU A 167 -1.08 5.29 7.27
CA LEU A 167 -2.00 6.36 6.89
C LEU A 167 -2.66 7.06 8.10
N GLU A 168 -2.34 6.64 9.32
CA GLU A 168 -2.92 7.14 10.56
C GLU A 168 -4.45 6.98 10.62
N ARG A 169 -4.98 5.90 10.05
CA ARG A 169 -6.40 5.55 10.06
C ARG A 169 -6.71 4.60 11.21
N THR A 170 -7.84 4.82 11.86
CA THR A 170 -8.19 4.16 13.12
C THR A 170 -9.63 3.63 13.09
N PRO A 171 -9.95 2.70 12.16
CA PRO A 171 -11.31 2.22 11.99
C PRO A 171 -11.79 1.44 13.21
N HIS A 172 -13.10 1.46 13.43
CA HIS A 172 -13.76 0.66 14.46
C HIS A 172 -15.04 0.05 13.93
N LYS A 173 -15.28 -1.24 14.21
CA LYS A 173 -16.39 -2.01 13.64
C LYS A 173 -17.77 -1.41 13.91
N ASP A 174 -17.94 -0.74 15.05
CA ASP A 174 -19.21 -0.11 15.46
C ASP A 174 -19.43 1.28 14.84
N ASN A 175 -18.42 1.80 14.14
CA ASN A 175 -18.40 3.15 13.58
C ASN A 175 -18.46 3.15 12.03
N LEU A 176 -18.74 1.99 11.43
CA LEU A 176 -18.79 1.80 9.98
C LEU A 176 -20.21 2.02 9.44
N LEU A 177 -20.31 2.37 8.16
CA LEU A 177 -21.61 2.56 7.50
C LEU A 177 -22.26 1.22 7.15
N SER A 178 -23.60 1.19 7.19
CA SER A 178 -24.36 -0.05 6.95
C SER A 178 -24.38 -0.48 5.48
N ASP A 179 -24.35 0.49 4.57
CA ASP A 179 -24.43 0.38 3.10
C ASP A 179 -23.05 0.25 2.42
N MET A 180 -21.98 0.16 3.21
CA MET A 180 -20.62 -0.06 2.70
C MET A 180 -20.51 -1.37 1.91
N LYS A 181 -19.52 -1.44 1.03
CA LYS A 181 -19.11 -2.70 0.39
C LYS A 181 -18.71 -3.71 1.46
N ARG A 182 -19.22 -4.92 1.35
CA ARG A 182 -18.91 -6.07 2.22
C ARG A 182 -18.34 -7.21 1.39
N TRP A 183 -17.60 -8.08 2.05
CA TRP A 183 -16.98 -9.25 1.45
C TRP A 183 -17.52 -10.51 2.12
N SER A 184 -17.86 -11.53 1.33
CA SER A 184 -18.38 -12.81 1.85
C SER A 184 -17.36 -13.52 2.74
N ASP A 185 -16.07 -13.30 2.50
CA ASP A 185 -14.95 -13.85 3.25
C ASP A 185 -14.35 -12.86 4.29
N ASN A 186 -15.05 -11.75 4.55
CA ASN A 186 -14.81 -10.83 5.67
C ASN A 186 -16.15 -10.45 6.33
N SER A 187 -16.97 -11.44 6.67
CA SER A 187 -18.31 -11.23 7.23
C SER A 187 -18.38 -11.27 8.75
N ASP A 188 -17.42 -11.93 9.41
CA ASP A 188 -17.39 -12.03 10.87
C ASP A 188 -16.82 -10.74 11.46
N THR A 189 -17.68 -9.94 12.11
CA THR A 189 -17.30 -8.66 12.73
C THR A 189 -16.48 -8.82 14.01
N SER A 190 -16.32 -10.04 14.52
CA SER A 190 -15.46 -10.32 15.67
C SER A 190 -13.99 -10.49 15.28
N GLU A 191 -13.71 -10.72 13.99
CA GLU A 191 -12.34 -10.84 13.48
C GLU A 191 -11.57 -9.53 13.64
N TRP A 192 -10.33 -9.64 14.11
CA TRP A 192 -9.48 -8.50 14.43
C TRP A 192 -9.21 -7.59 13.22
N TYR A 193 -9.25 -8.16 12.01
CA TYR A 193 -9.02 -7.46 10.76
C TYR A 193 -10.30 -6.94 10.09
N TYR A 194 -11.49 -7.24 10.62
CA TYR A 194 -12.75 -6.91 9.95
C TYR A 194 -12.81 -5.43 9.56
N ALA A 195 -12.64 -4.54 10.54
CA ALA A 195 -12.67 -3.09 10.31
C ALA A 195 -11.52 -2.61 9.43
N GLN A 196 -10.36 -3.28 9.48
CA GLN A 196 -9.17 -2.92 8.69
C GLN A 196 -9.41 -3.17 7.20
N VAL A 197 -10.05 -4.29 6.86
CA VAL A 197 -10.43 -4.63 5.49
C VAL A 197 -11.51 -3.68 4.98
N GLN A 198 -12.49 -3.31 5.82
CA GLN A 198 -13.53 -2.36 5.43
C GLN A 198 -12.92 -0.99 5.10
N GLU A 199 -12.02 -0.49 5.95
CA GLU A 199 -11.25 0.74 5.74
C GLU A 199 -10.41 0.71 4.46
N ALA A 200 -9.78 -0.42 4.17
CA ALA A 200 -8.96 -0.58 2.98
C ALA A 200 -9.77 -0.59 1.67
N THR A 201 -11.07 -0.90 1.72
CA THR A 201 -11.88 -1.25 0.54
C THR A 201 -13.09 -0.35 0.29
N ASN A 202 -13.33 0.64 1.15
CA ASN A 202 -14.40 1.64 0.97
C ASN A 202 -13.80 3.04 1.03
N SER A 203 -14.19 3.90 0.08
CA SER A 203 -13.89 5.32 0.19
C SER A 203 -14.99 5.98 1.03
N HIS A 204 -14.63 6.87 1.95
CA HIS A 204 -15.60 7.52 2.81
C HIS A 204 -15.09 8.86 3.37
N THR A 205 -15.99 9.62 3.98
CA THR A 205 -15.66 10.73 4.87
C THR A 205 -15.70 10.25 6.32
N TYR A 206 -15.07 10.98 7.23
CA TYR A 206 -14.98 10.59 8.63
C TYR A 206 -14.92 11.81 9.57
N THR A 207 -15.23 11.57 10.84
CA THR A 207 -14.94 12.51 11.93
C THR A 207 -14.12 11.82 13.02
N ARG A 208 -13.27 12.59 13.69
CA ARG A 208 -12.51 12.20 14.90
C ARG A 208 -12.03 13.45 15.63
N THR A 209 -11.79 13.37 16.94
CA THR A 209 -11.29 14.51 17.73
C THR A 209 -9.77 14.56 17.73
N SER A 210 -9.10 13.41 17.71
CA SER A 210 -7.65 13.23 17.58
C SER A 210 -7.33 12.10 16.59
N VAL A 211 -6.12 12.10 16.05
CA VAL A 211 -5.57 11.02 15.22
C VAL A 211 -5.56 9.65 15.94
N THR A 212 -5.50 9.66 17.26
CA THR A 212 -5.52 8.46 18.10
C THR A 212 -6.92 7.92 18.36
N ASP A 213 -7.96 8.72 18.12
CA ASP A 213 -9.35 8.33 18.38
C ASP A 213 -9.86 7.45 17.26
N LYS A 214 -10.83 6.59 17.58
CA LYS A 214 -11.53 5.82 16.55
C LYS A 214 -12.35 6.75 15.68
N GLU A 215 -12.15 6.65 14.36
CA GLU A 215 -12.91 7.43 13.41
C GLU A 215 -14.36 6.96 13.33
N VAL A 216 -15.26 7.89 13.00
CA VAL A 216 -16.68 7.64 12.74
C VAL A 216 -16.97 7.95 11.28
N TRP A 217 -17.28 6.93 10.49
CA TRP A 217 -17.62 7.11 9.08
C TRP A 217 -18.91 7.91 8.94
N GLN A 218 -18.93 8.88 8.01
CA GLN A 218 -20.10 9.73 7.80
C GLN A 218 -20.82 9.39 6.50
N GLU A 219 -20.10 9.36 5.38
CA GLU A 219 -20.69 9.12 4.06
C GLU A 219 -19.73 8.32 3.17
N LEU A 220 -20.27 7.45 2.31
CA LEU A 220 -19.48 6.77 1.29
C LEU A 220 -19.14 7.74 0.15
N LEU A 221 -17.90 7.66 -0.31
CA LEU A 221 -17.43 8.37 -1.49
C LEU A 221 -17.37 7.42 -2.70
N PRO A 222 -17.46 7.93 -3.94
CA PRO A 222 -17.21 7.13 -5.12
C PRO A 222 -15.85 6.42 -5.04
N VAL A 223 -15.80 5.18 -5.54
CA VAL A 223 -14.54 4.47 -5.68
C VAL A 223 -13.72 5.20 -6.75
N ARG A 224 -12.50 5.59 -6.40
CA ARG A 224 -11.58 6.21 -7.35
C ARG A 224 -11.30 5.20 -8.47
N ASP A 225 -11.35 5.65 -9.72
CA ASP A 225 -11.03 4.81 -10.86
C ASP A 225 -9.52 4.54 -10.90
N TRP A 226 -9.09 3.55 -10.12
CA TRP A 226 -7.70 3.10 -10.10
C TRP A 226 -7.29 2.52 -11.45
N SER A 227 -8.23 1.94 -12.19
CA SER A 227 -7.97 1.36 -13.50
C SER A 227 -7.57 2.42 -14.53
N ALA A 228 -8.07 3.65 -14.42
CA ALA A 228 -7.63 4.76 -15.26
C ALA A 228 -6.14 5.10 -15.03
N LEU A 229 -5.69 5.11 -13.78
CA LEU A 229 -4.29 5.35 -13.41
C LEU A 229 -3.38 4.17 -13.78
N GLU A 230 -3.93 2.97 -13.81
CA GLU A 230 -3.24 1.75 -14.27
C GLU A 230 -3.24 1.63 -15.80
N LYS A 231 -4.01 2.44 -16.55
CA LYS A 231 -4.21 2.34 -18.01
C LYS A 231 -3.86 3.56 -18.87
N GLU A 232 -3.50 4.71 -18.32
CA GLU A 232 -2.85 5.77 -19.11
C GLU A 232 -1.47 5.24 -19.54
N TRP A 233 -1.34 4.51 -20.66
CA TRP A 233 -1.30 5.08 -22.02
C TRP A 233 -1.72 4.09 -23.13
N SER A 234 -2.83 3.34 -22.99
CA SER A 234 -3.32 2.49 -24.10
C SER A 234 -4.07 3.27 -25.20
N SER A 235 -4.61 4.45 -24.90
CA SER A 235 -5.57 5.15 -25.76
C SER A 235 -5.09 6.49 -26.34
N SER A 236 -3.93 7.01 -25.90
CA SER A 236 -3.39 8.28 -26.41
C SER A 236 -2.32 8.10 -27.50
N TYR A 237 -1.74 6.90 -27.67
CA TYR A 237 -0.62 6.65 -28.61
C TYR A 237 -0.76 5.42 -29.51
N SER A 238 -1.96 4.84 -29.58
CA SER A 238 -2.33 3.86 -30.61
C SER A 238 -2.73 4.51 -31.95
N SER A 239 -2.57 5.83 -32.09
CA SER A 239 -2.80 6.58 -33.35
C SER A 239 -1.60 7.41 -33.81
N VAL A 240 -0.37 6.89 -33.70
CA VAL A 240 0.72 7.36 -34.56
C VAL A 240 0.93 6.32 -35.65
N ASP A 241 0.40 6.67 -36.82
CA ASP A 241 0.38 5.87 -38.03
C ASP A 241 1.76 5.33 -38.41
N ILE A 242 1.87 4.01 -38.36
CA ILE A 242 2.73 3.24 -39.27
C ILE A 242 2.10 3.32 -40.66
N ASN A 243 2.32 4.44 -41.36
CA ASN A 243 2.26 4.52 -42.82
C ASN A 243 2.88 5.85 -43.29
N GLY A 244 4.21 5.85 -43.36
CA GLY A 244 4.89 6.78 -44.26
C GLY A 244 4.56 6.41 -45.71
N VAL A 245 3.58 7.06 -46.33
CA VAL A 245 3.49 7.25 -47.79
C VAL A 245 2.87 8.62 -48.09
N THR A 246 3.56 9.37 -48.93
CA THR A 246 3.26 10.69 -49.50
C THR A 246 2.02 10.75 -50.40
N LYS A 247 1.25 11.83 -50.28
CA LYS A 247 1.05 12.84 -51.34
C LYS A 247 0.39 14.09 -50.76
#